data_AF-A0A445AQG7-F1
#
_entry.id   AF-A0A445AQG7-F1
#
_cell.length_a   1.000
_cell.length_b   1.000
_cell.length_c   1.000
_cell.angle_alpha   90.00
_cell.angle_beta   90.00
_cell.angle_gamma   90.00
#
_symmetry.space_group_name_H-M   'P 1'
#
loop_
_entity.id
_entity.type
_entity.pdbx_description
1 polymer ?
#
loop_
_entity_poly.entity_id
_entity_poly.type
_entity_poly.pdbx_seq_one_letter_code
_entity_poly.pdbx_strand_id
1 'polypeptide(L)'
;MHPVPSQEFWKHLDTLPILPPQYKKLIGRPSMKRDKRNDAPKDKSDPHRTKRRIATIVCKYCLQVGHNKRSYKKRKEAMGEGSAAPQVPASDEDEDMLVEMYYEETLEAAEAEAATTEVGNGSTAAQTSQVSSLLDSFP
;
A
#
# COMPACT_ATOMS: atom_id res chain seq x y z
N MET A 1 -39.73 8.15 -10.94
CA MET A 1 -39.96 8.75 -9.61
C MET A 1 -39.64 10.23 -9.72
N HIS A 2 -40.59 11.12 -9.43
CA HIS A 2 -40.37 12.57 -9.46
C HIS A 2 -40.00 13.06 -8.06
N PRO A 3 -39.02 13.98 -7.93
CA PRO A 3 -38.66 14.54 -6.64
C PRO A 3 -39.77 15.44 -6.09
N VAL A 4 -39.89 15.49 -4.77
CA VAL A 4 -40.87 16.36 -4.10
C VAL A 4 -40.32 17.79 -4.03
N PRO A 5 -41.03 18.83 -4.52
CA PRO A 5 -40.48 20.18 -4.71
C PRO A 5 -40.05 20.91 -3.43
N SER A 6 -40.74 20.70 -2.31
CA SER A 6 -40.44 21.34 -1.02
C SER A 6 -40.97 20.52 0.16
N GLN A 7 -40.53 20.87 1.39
CA GLN A 7 -40.91 20.18 2.62
C GLN A 7 -42.41 20.25 2.94
N GLU A 8 -43.10 21.28 2.47
CA GLU A 8 -44.54 21.48 2.68
C GLU A 8 -45.38 20.40 2.00
N PHE A 9 -44.86 19.82 0.91
CA PHE A 9 -45.51 18.71 0.19
C PHE A 9 -45.17 17.33 0.77
N TRP A 10 -44.40 17.27 1.87
CA TRP A 10 -44.14 16.01 2.56
C TRP A 10 -45.40 15.52 3.26
N LYS A 11 -45.63 14.20 3.21
CA LYS A 11 -46.74 13.57 3.93
C LYS A 11 -46.47 13.66 5.43
N HIS A 12 -47.36 14.33 6.15
CA HIS A 12 -47.33 14.35 7.60
C HIS A 12 -47.93 13.04 8.11
N LEU A 13 -47.24 12.37 9.02
CA LEU A 13 -47.67 11.11 9.61
C LEU A 13 -47.97 11.35 11.10
N ASP A 14 -49.16 10.97 11.55
CA ASP A 14 -49.60 11.07 12.97
C ASP A 14 -49.00 9.95 13.83
N THR A 15 -47.73 9.62 13.60
CA THR A 15 -47.00 8.60 14.34
C THR A 15 -46.27 9.22 15.52
N LEU A 16 -46.05 8.41 16.56
CA LEU A 16 -45.21 8.82 17.68
C LEU A 16 -43.86 9.37 17.18
N PRO A 17 -43.34 10.44 17.79
CA PRO A 17 -42.07 11.01 17.39
C PRO A 17 -40.97 9.96 17.50
N ILE A 18 -40.08 9.92 16.50
CA ILE A 18 -38.96 8.98 16.47
C ILE A 18 -38.05 9.31 17.66
N LEU A 19 -37.98 8.41 18.63
CA LEU A 19 -37.06 8.57 19.76
C LEU A 19 -35.61 8.43 19.27
N PRO A 20 -34.67 9.23 19.81
CA PRO A 20 -33.27 9.06 19.50
C PRO A 20 -32.81 7.64 19.89
N PRO A 21 -31.82 7.09 19.18
CA PRO A 21 -31.27 5.79 19.50
C PRO A 21 -30.74 5.78 20.94
N GLN A 22 -30.96 4.68 21.65
CA GLN A 22 -30.42 4.52 23.00
C GLN A 22 -28.89 4.36 22.94
N TYR A 23 -28.17 5.36 23.43
CA TYR A 23 -26.71 5.31 23.48
C TYR A 23 -26.24 4.34 24.58
N LYS A 24 -25.39 3.38 24.22
CA LYS A 24 -24.66 2.53 25.18
C LYS A 24 -23.27 3.12 25.38
N LYS A 25 -22.86 3.27 26.64
CA LYS A 25 -21.47 3.64 26.97
C LYS A 25 -20.54 2.57 26.40
N LEU A 26 -19.64 2.98 25.51
CA LEU A 26 -18.57 2.10 25.03
C LEU A 26 -17.68 1.70 26.22
N ILE A 27 -17.13 0.49 26.16
CA ILE A 27 -16.09 0.06 27.11
C ILE A 27 -14.97 1.10 27.07
N GLY A 28 -14.72 1.72 28.22
CA GLY A 28 -13.72 2.76 28.36
C GLY A 28 -12.31 2.25 28.06
N ARG A 29 -11.35 3.17 28.08
CA ARG A 29 -9.94 2.84 27.89
C ARG A 29 -9.51 1.76 28.89
N PRO A 30 -8.94 0.63 28.43
CA PRO A 30 -8.36 -0.37 29.32
C PRO A 30 -7.36 0.28 30.29
N SER A 31 -7.38 -0.19 31.54
CA SER A 31 -6.46 0.26 32.57
C SER A 31 -5.00 0.16 32.10
N MET A 32 -4.20 1.20 32.37
CA MET A 32 -2.75 1.16 32.11
C MET A 32 -2.01 0.15 33.00
N LYS A 33 -2.62 -0.30 34.09
CA LYS A 33 -2.06 -1.36 34.93
C LYS A 33 -2.18 -2.68 34.18
N ARG A 34 -1.05 -3.19 33.75
CA ARG A 34 -0.93 -4.53 33.19
C ARG A 34 -1.21 -5.57 34.27
N ASP A 35 -2.04 -6.55 33.94
CA ASP A 35 -2.41 -7.62 34.85
C ASP A 35 -1.24 -8.62 34.99
N LYS A 36 -0.55 -8.60 36.14
CA LYS A 36 0.68 -9.40 36.40
C LYS A 36 0.43 -10.90 36.54
N ARG A 37 -0.84 -11.33 36.57
CA ARG A 37 -1.26 -12.74 36.67
C ARG A 37 -0.73 -13.61 35.51
N ASN A 38 -0.43 -13.01 34.36
CA ASN A 38 0.18 -13.72 33.23
C ASN A 38 1.72 -13.79 33.30
N ASP A 39 2.37 -12.95 34.11
CA ASP A 39 3.83 -12.92 34.26
C ASP A 39 4.35 -13.73 35.42
N ALA A 40 3.52 -13.92 36.45
CA ALA A 40 3.86 -14.79 37.56
C ALA A 40 4.07 -16.23 37.03
N PRO A 41 5.09 -16.96 37.52
CA PRO A 41 5.22 -18.38 37.27
C PRO A 41 3.91 -19.06 37.64
N LYS A 42 3.17 -19.54 36.63
CA LYS A 42 1.88 -20.20 36.86
C LYS A 42 2.15 -21.53 37.54
N ASP A 43 1.42 -21.80 38.62
CA ASP A 43 1.47 -23.08 39.30
C ASP A 43 1.29 -24.22 38.30
N LYS A 44 2.11 -25.25 38.45
CA LYS A 44 2.27 -26.36 37.50
C LYS A 44 1.10 -27.35 37.56
N SER A 45 0.01 -26.96 38.23
CA SER A 45 -1.07 -27.85 38.66
C SER A 45 -2.07 -28.16 37.57
N ASP A 46 -2.12 -27.41 36.47
CA ASP A 46 -3.09 -27.64 35.39
C ASP A 46 -2.58 -28.72 34.42
N PRO A 47 -3.18 -29.93 34.40
CA PRO A 47 -2.75 -31.02 33.52
C PRO A 47 -3.02 -30.73 32.04
N HIS A 48 -3.92 -29.80 31.71
CA HIS A 48 -4.26 -29.47 30.33
C HIS A 48 -3.41 -28.32 29.75
N ARG A 49 -2.54 -27.71 30.57
CA ARG A 49 -1.74 -26.56 30.14
C ARG A 49 -0.42 -26.97 29.51
N THR A 50 -0.28 -26.74 28.21
CA THR A 50 0.99 -26.92 27.51
C THR A 50 2.00 -25.83 27.89
N LYS A 51 3.25 -26.23 28.14
CA LYS A 51 4.35 -25.28 28.36
C LYS A 51 4.69 -24.62 27.03
N ARG A 52 4.68 -23.28 26.99
CA ARG A 52 5.21 -22.54 25.84
C ARG A 52 6.71 -22.81 25.75
N ARG A 53 7.16 -23.44 24.65
CA ARG A 53 8.59 -23.50 24.31
C ARG A 53 9.00 -22.12 23.81
N ILE A 54 9.63 -21.32 24.68
CA ILE A 54 10.25 -20.06 24.28
C ILE A 54 11.63 -20.41 23.73
N ALA A 55 11.89 -20.05 22.47
CA ALA A 55 13.21 -20.22 21.86
C ALA A 55 14.26 -19.42 22.67
N THR A 56 15.50 -19.92 22.69
CA THR A 56 16.61 -19.22 23.35
C THR A 56 16.78 -17.84 22.71
N ILE A 57 16.78 -16.80 23.54
CA ILE A 57 16.95 -15.43 23.06
C ILE A 57 18.45 -15.23 22.77
N VAL A 58 18.80 -15.11 21.50
CA VAL A 58 20.16 -14.83 21.01
C VAL A 58 20.25 -13.38 20.53
N CYS A 59 21.33 -12.68 20.91
CA CYS A 59 21.56 -11.32 20.45
C CYS A 59 22.12 -11.31 19.03
N LYS A 60 21.53 -10.53 18.11
CA LYS A 60 22.05 -10.35 16.74
C LYS A 60 23.48 -9.77 16.69
N TYR A 61 23.87 -8.98 17.70
CA TYR A 61 25.15 -8.25 17.68
C TYR A 61 26.34 -9.02 18.24
N CYS A 62 26.18 -9.69 19.38
CA CYS A 62 27.27 -10.45 20.00
C CYS A 62 27.06 -11.97 19.93
N LEU A 63 25.94 -12.42 19.36
CA LEU A 63 25.56 -13.83 19.23
C LEU A 63 25.49 -14.60 20.57
N GLN A 64 25.56 -13.88 21.69
CA GLN A 64 25.41 -14.46 23.02
C GLN A 64 23.94 -14.65 23.37
N VAL A 65 23.67 -15.72 24.12
CA VAL A 65 22.36 -16.01 24.69
C VAL A 65 22.06 -15.09 25.87
N GLY A 66 20.77 -14.89 26.16
CA GLY A 66 20.29 -14.20 27.37
C GLY A 66 19.88 -12.75 27.18
N HIS A 67 20.12 -12.15 26.01
CA HIS A 67 19.63 -10.81 25.68
C HIS A 67 19.36 -10.67 24.18
N ASN A 68 18.46 -9.76 23.82
CA ASN A 68 18.20 -9.42 22.41
C ASN A 68 18.89 -8.09 22.05
N LYS A 69 18.79 -7.71 20.77
CA LYS A 69 19.28 -6.44 20.21
C LYS A 69 18.93 -5.21 21.07
N ARG A 70 17.73 -5.18 21.66
CA ARG A 70 17.17 -4.04 22.41
C ARG A 70 17.78 -3.88 23.81
N SER A 71 18.27 -4.97 24.38
CA SER A 71 18.95 -5.03 25.68
C SER A 71 20.46 -5.10 25.55
N TYR A 72 21.01 -5.02 24.33
CA TYR A 72 22.44 -4.92 24.12
C TYR A 72 22.97 -3.65 24.80
N LYS A 73 24.17 -3.75 25.41
CA LYS A 73 24.75 -2.73 26.32
C LYS A 73 24.83 -1.30 25.75
N LYS A 74 24.61 -1.12 24.43
CA LYS A 74 24.70 0.15 23.71
C LYS A 74 23.52 1.13 23.93
N ARG A 75 22.49 0.80 24.72
CA ARG A 75 21.52 1.84 25.16
C ARG A 75 22.13 2.83 26.17
N LYS A 76 23.32 2.58 26.71
CA LYS A 76 24.01 3.52 27.61
C LYS A 76 24.53 4.80 26.92
N GLU A 77 24.60 4.84 25.59
CA GLU A 77 25.01 6.05 24.84
C GLU A 77 23.80 6.90 24.39
N ALA A 78 22.58 6.37 24.42
CA ALA A 78 21.41 7.02 23.82
C ALA A 78 20.69 8.03 24.75
N MET A 79 21.24 8.36 25.92
CA MET A 79 20.66 9.32 26.87
C MET A 79 21.70 10.26 27.49
N GLY A 80 22.82 10.51 26.79
CA GLY A 80 23.86 11.41 27.27
C GLY A 80 24.84 11.86 26.20
N GLU A 81 24.38 12.56 25.16
CA GLU A 81 25.11 13.65 24.49
C GLU A 81 24.17 14.36 23.51
N GLY A 82 24.15 15.68 23.58
CA GLY A 82 23.12 16.53 23.00
C GLY A 82 23.21 16.73 21.48
N SER A 83 22.05 17.08 20.91
CA SER A 83 21.86 18.02 19.80
C SER A 83 23.01 18.19 18.79
N ALA A 84 22.91 17.52 17.65
CA ALA A 84 23.15 18.11 16.34
C ALA A 84 22.58 17.16 15.27
N ALA A 85 21.53 17.61 14.58
CA ALA A 85 21.13 16.99 13.33
C ALA A 85 22.25 17.20 12.30
N PRO A 86 22.77 16.13 11.64
CA PRO A 86 23.58 16.31 10.45
C PRO A 86 22.67 16.86 9.34
N GLN A 87 22.80 18.15 9.05
CA GLN A 87 22.43 18.72 7.77
C GLN A 87 23.38 18.09 6.75
N VAL A 88 22.90 17.15 5.93
CA VAL A 88 23.62 16.72 4.73
C VAL A 88 23.11 17.56 3.57
N PRO A 89 23.95 18.39 2.93
CA PRO A 89 23.63 19.04 1.68
C PRO A 89 23.77 18.06 0.51
N ALA A 90 22.74 18.05 -0.35
CA ALA A 90 22.70 17.76 -1.79
C ALA A 90 23.76 16.84 -2.44
N SER A 91 23.27 15.77 -3.09
CA SER A 91 23.64 15.42 -4.46
C SER A 91 22.51 14.61 -5.12
N ASP A 92 21.40 15.28 -5.43
CA ASP A 92 20.32 14.71 -6.28
C ASP A 92 20.70 14.72 -7.78
N GLU A 93 21.87 15.28 -8.12
CA GLU A 93 22.37 15.47 -9.49
C GLU A 93 22.79 14.15 -10.17
N ASP A 94 23.12 13.12 -9.39
CA ASP A 94 23.64 11.85 -9.90
C ASP A 94 22.52 10.93 -10.46
N GLU A 95 21.32 10.99 -9.87
CA GLU A 95 20.16 10.22 -10.30
C GLU A 95 19.50 10.87 -11.52
N ASP A 96 19.39 12.21 -11.52
CA ASP A 96 18.82 12.96 -12.64
C ASP A 96 19.69 12.81 -13.90
N MET A 97 21.04 12.83 -13.79
CA MET A 97 21.95 12.56 -14.93
C MET A 97 21.79 11.13 -15.50
N LEU A 98 21.50 10.14 -14.65
CA LEU A 98 21.36 8.74 -15.08
C LEU A 98 20.04 8.52 -15.82
N VAL A 99 18.97 9.16 -15.36
CA VAL A 99 17.68 9.17 -16.06
C VAL A 99 17.81 9.88 -17.40
N GLU A 100 18.62 10.95 -17.46
CA GLU A 100 18.84 11.74 -18.66
C GLU A 100 19.43 10.91 -19.81
N MET A 101 20.53 10.23 -19.52
CA MET A 101 21.21 9.34 -20.47
C MET A 101 20.32 8.18 -20.94
N TYR A 102 19.51 7.60 -20.05
CA TYR A 102 18.64 6.47 -20.39
C TYR A 102 17.57 6.86 -21.41
N TYR A 103 16.97 8.05 -21.30
CA TYR A 103 15.95 8.43 -22.27
C TYR A 103 16.56 8.80 -23.63
N GLU A 104 17.74 9.43 -23.67
CA GLU A 104 18.40 9.81 -24.93
C GLU A 104 18.73 8.55 -25.75
N GLU A 105 19.28 7.53 -25.08
CA GLU A 105 19.61 6.25 -25.70
C GLU A 105 18.36 5.54 -26.26
N THR A 106 17.22 5.61 -25.56
CA THR A 106 15.98 4.98 -26.04
C THR A 106 15.35 5.69 -27.25
N LEU A 107 15.47 7.02 -27.33
CA LEU A 107 14.99 7.79 -28.49
C LEU A 107 15.84 7.52 -29.73
N GLU A 108 17.16 7.50 -29.57
CA GLU A 108 18.10 7.27 -30.68
C GLU A 108 17.93 5.86 -31.28
N ALA A 109 17.69 4.85 -30.45
CA ALA A 109 17.39 3.49 -30.91
C ALA A 109 16.08 3.41 -31.71
N ALA A 110 15.03 4.14 -31.29
CA ALA A 110 13.75 4.17 -32.00
C ALA A 110 13.85 4.87 -33.37
N GLU A 111 14.66 5.92 -33.48
CA GLU A 111 14.91 6.62 -34.74
C GLU A 111 15.78 5.79 -35.70
N ALA A 112 16.77 5.04 -35.18
CA ALA A 112 17.56 4.11 -35.99
C ALA A 112 16.69 2.98 -36.59
N GLU A 113 15.77 2.41 -35.81
CA GLU A 113 14.80 1.41 -36.30
C GLU A 113 13.85 2.02 -37.36
N ALA A 114 13.41 3.27 -37.17
CA ALA A 114 12.59 3.98 -38.16
C ALA A 114 13.36 4.28 -39.46
N ALA A 115 14.65 4.65 -39.38
CA ALA A 115 15.51 4.91 -40.52
C ALA A 115 15.82 3.64 -41.36
N THR A 116 15.74 2.43 -40.77
CA THR A 116 15.87 1.19 -41.55
C THR A 116 14.66 0.86 -42.43
N THR A 117 13.53 1.57 -42.27
CA THR A 117 12.31 1.32 -43.05
C THR A 117 12.17 2.17 -44.31
N GLU A 118 13.13 3.06 -44.59
CA GLU A 118 13.12 3.92 -45.78
C GLU A 118 14.23 3.62 -46.79
N VAL A 119 14.39 2.36 -47.23
CA VAL A 119 15.08 2.08 -48.49
C VAL A 119 14.32 1.05 -49.33
N GLY A 120 13.55 1.55 -50.29
CA GLY A 120 13.62 1.02 -51.64
C GLY A 120 12.74 -0.19 -52.02
N ASN A 121 11.59 0.15 -52.60
CA ASN A 121 11.22 -0.15 -53.99
C ASN A 121 10.49 -1.48 -54.31
N GLY A 122 9.36 -1.33 -55.01
CA GLY A 122 9.17 -2.02 -56.29
C GLY A 122 8.10 -3.09 -56.38
N SER A 123 7.02 -2.76 -57.10
CA SER A 123 6.25 -3.64 -57.99
C SER A 123 5.66 -4.96 -57.46
N THR A 124 4.33 -5.02 -57.46
CA THR A 124 3.63 -5.87 -58.45
C THR A 124 2.21 -5.34 -58.66
N ALA A 125 2.00 -4.75 -59.83
CA ALA A 125 0.69 -4.54 -60.41
C ALA A 125 0.24 -5.83 -61.10
N ALA A 126 -1.03 -6.21 -60.95
CA ALA A 126 -1.97 -6.60 -62.00
C ALA A 126 -3.17 -7.29 -61.35
N GLN A 127 -4.35 -6.62 -61.34
CA GLN A 127 -5.46 -6.87 -62.27
C GLN A 127 -6.46 -7.90 -61.68
N THR A 128 -7.79 -7.77 -61.75
CA THR A 128 -8.68 -6.88 -62.52
C THR A 128 -10.13 -7.21 -62.13
N SER A 129 -11.00 -6.18 -62.06
CA SER A 129 -12.40 -6.11 -62.55
C SER A 129 -13.39 -7.26 -62.24
N GLN A 130 -14.64 -7.06 -61.77
CA GLN A 130 -15.75 -6.33 -62.41
C GLN A 130 -16.92 -6.22 -61.37
N VAL A 131 -17.49 -5.05 -61.11
CA VAL A 131 -18.71 -4.46 -61.73
C VAL A 131 -20.03 -5.16 -61.33
N SER A 132 -20.76 -4.45 -60.45
CA SER A 132 -22.20 -4.10 -60.47
C SER A 132 -23.35 -5.12 -60.41
N SER A 133 -24.42 -4.62 -59.79
CA SER A 133 -25.83 -5.08 -59.71
C SER A 133 -26.07 -6.17 -58.65
N LEU A 134 -27.17 -6.20 -57.89
CA LEU A 134 -28.53 -5.73 -58.15
C LEU A 134 -29.25 -5.55 -56.79
N LEU A 135 -30.39 -4.87 -56.87
CA LEU A 135 -31.32 -4.47 -55.82
C LEU A 135 -31.98 -5.62 -55.03
N ASP A 136 -32.80 -5.16 -54.06
CA ASP A 136 -33.95 -5.80 -53.41
C ASP A 136 -33.70 -6.38 -52.00
N SER A 137 -34.04 -5.62 -50.95
CA SER A 137 -35.36 -5.58 -50.28
C SER A 137 -35.74 -6.89 -49.58
N PHE A 138 -35.68 -6.83 -48.23
CA PHE A 138 -36.68 -7.28 -47.22
C PHE A 138 -37.45 -8.59 -47.44
N PRO A 139 -37.70 -9.34 -46.35
CA PRO A 139 -38.81 -8.99 -45.45
C PRO A 139 -38.43 -8.71 -43.99
#